data_AF-A0A0U2ZIA4-F1
#
_entry.id   AF-A0A0U2ZIA4-F1
#
_cell.length_a   1.000
_cell.length_b   1.000
_cell.length_c   1.000
_cell.angle_alpha   90.00
_cell.angle_beta   90.00
_cell.angle_gamma   90.00
#
_symmetry.space_group_name_H-M   'P 1'
#
loop_
_entity.id
_entity.type
_entity.pdbx_description
1 polymer ?
#
loop_
_entity_poly.entity_id
_entity_poly.type
_entity_poly.pdbx_seq_one_letter_code
_entity_poly.pdbx_strand_id
1 'polypeptide(L)'
;CHKRQRADKLQESYAEKHGDKMPENGLADIVCPDCGVRGQWTEPRDFNMMLRTHLGPVEDENSLHYLRPETAQGIFVDFKNVMMASRSKPPFGIANMGKSFRNEITPGNFIFRTREFEQMEMEFFVEPGTDEDWHQYWIDTRTRWYLDLGIKPENLRHYEHPKEKLAHYSKRTVDIEYKFGFQGSDWGELEGIANRTDFDLSAHAKHSGEDL
;
A
#
# COMPACT_ATOMS: atom_id res chain seq x y z
N CYS A 1 -5.07 -26.80 -11.61
CA CYS A 1 -3.87 -27.06 -10.76
C CYS A 1 -4.05 -26.72 -9.27
N HIS A 2 -5.25 -26.35 -8.78
CA HIS A 2 -5.52 -25.92 -7.39
C HIS A 2 -4.64 -24.76 -6.86
N LYS A 3 -3.90 -24.08 -7.74
CA LYS A 3 -3.15 -22.88 -7.40
C LYS A 3 -4.09 -21.70 -7.29
N ARG A 4 -3.80 -20.81 -6.34
CA ARG A 4 -4.50 -19.54 -6.16
C ARG A 4 -3.67 -18.45 -6.82
N GLN A 5 -4.36 -17.52 -7.49
CA GLN A 5 -3.73 -16.40 -8.17
C GLN A 5 -4.52 -15.14 -7.87
N ARG A 6 -3.83 -14.01 -7.93
CA ARG A 6 -4.41 -12.67 -7.83
C ARG A 6 -5.06 -12.31 -9.17
N ALA A 7 -6.38 -12.13 -9.17
CA ALA A 7 -7.16 -11.91 -10.38
C ALA A 7 -6.79 -10.59 -11.08
N ASP A 8 -6.61 -9.52 -10.31
CA ASP A 8 -6.10 -8.22 -10.74
C ASP A 8 -4.75 -8.35 -11.45
N LYS A 9 -3.78 -9.04 -10.85
CA LYS A 9 -2.46 -9.24 -11.45
C LYS A 9 -2.54 -10.00 -12.78
N LEU A 10 -3.39 -11.01 -12.86
CA LEU A 10 -3.59 -11.77 -14.08
C LEU A 10 -4.12 -10.87 -15.20
N GLN A 11 -5.06 -9.99 -14.89
CA GLN A 11 -5.64 -9.04 -15.85
C GLN A 11 -4.63 -7.95 -16.25
N GLU A 12 -3.86 -7.42 -15.32
CA GLU A 12 -2.76 -6.47 -15.60
C GLU A 12 -1.71 -7.08 -16.52
N SER A 13 -1.24 -8.30 -16.19
CA SER A 13 -0.28 -9.04 -17.01
C SER A 13 -0.82 -9.39 -18.41
N TYR A 14 -2.15 -9.55 -18.53
CA TYR A 14 -2.80 -9.69 -19.82
C TYR A 14 -2.79 -8.37 -20.58
N ALA A 15 -3.22 -7.27 -19.94
CA ALA A 15 -3.33 -5.96 -20.56
C ALA A 15 -1.98 -5.47 -21.10
N GLU A 16 -0.90 -5.60 -20.33
CA GLU A 16 0.46 -5.24 -20.75
C GLU A 16 0.87 -5.97 -22.05
N LYS A 17 0.53 -7.26 -22.18
CA LYS A 17 0.82 -8.06 -23.37
C LYS A 17 -0.06 -7.72 -24.59
N HIS A 18 -1.18 -7.03 -24.37
CA HIS A 18 -2.18 -6.71 -25.38
C HIS A 18 -2.35 -5.20 -25.59
N GLY A 19 -1.33 -4.41 -25.25
CA GLY A 19 -1.32 -2.95 -25.45
C GLY A 19 -2.30 -2.22 -24.52
N ASP A 20 -2.23 -2.52 -23.22
CA ASP A 20 -3.05 -1.99 -22.13
C ASP A 20 -4.55 -2.28 -22.24
N LYS A 21 -4.92 -3.27 -23.04
CA LYS A 21 -6.32 -3.71 -23.20
C LYS A 21 -6.66 -4.81 -22.20
N MET A 22 -7.63 -4.52 -21.34
CA MET A 22 -8.21 -5.53 -20.46
C MET A 22 -8.87 -6.66 -21.26
N PRO A 23 -8.90 -7.90 -20.73
CA PRO A 23 -9.50 -9.03 -21.41
C PRO A 23 -11.02 -8.85 -21.55
N GLU A 24 -11.55 -9.02 -22.77
CA GLU A 24 -12.96 -8.80 -23.10
C GLU A 24 -13.91 -9.71 -22.30
N ASN A 25 -13.52 -10.97 -22.08
CA ASN A 25 -14.30 -11.94 -21.29
C ASN A 25 -13.73 -12.15 -19.88
N GLY A 26 -12.97 -11.17 -19.36
CA GLY A 26 -12.37 -11.25 -18.04
C GLY A 26 -11.38 -12.42 -17.90
N LEU A 27 -11.45 -13.17 -16.79
CA LEU A 27 -10.54 -14.29 -16.53
C LEU A 27 -10.66 -15.44 -17.55
N ALA A 28 -11.78 -15.53 -18.29
CA ALA A 28 -12.00 -16.58 -19.28
C ALA A 28 -10.94 -16.54 -20.41
N ASP A 29 -10.43 -15.35 -20.73
CA ASP A 29 -9.40 -15.16 -21.75
C ASP A 29 -7.98 -15.44 -21.27
N ILE A 30 -7.80 -15.61 -19.96
CA ILE A 30 -6.48 -15.73 -19.35
C ILE A 30 -6.08 -17.20 -19.20
N VAL A 31 -4.90 -17.52 -19.69
CA VAL A 31 -4.25 -18.82 -19.53
C VAL A 31 -3.63 -18.91 -18.13
N CYS A 32 -3.87 -20.02 -17.43
CA CYS A 32 -3.22 -20.28 -16.16
C CYS A 32 -1.69 -20.39 -16.33
N PRO A 33 -0.89 -19.54 -15.68
CA PRO A 33 0.57 -19.56 -15.84
C PRO A 33 1.21 -20.84 -15.29
N ASP A 34 0.55 -21.53 -14.35
CA ASP A 34 1.08 -22.75 -13.73
C ASP A 34 0.83 -24.03 -14.54
N CYS A 35 -0.26 -24.09 -15.31
CA CYS A 35 -0.67 -25.33 -15.98
C CYS A 35 -1.18 -25.19 -17.42
N GLY A 36 -1.17 -23.97 -17.98
CA GLY A 36 -1.52 -23.72 -19.38
C GLY A 36 -3.01 -23.88 -19.72
N VAL A 37 -3.87 -24.21 -18.75
CA VAL A 37 -5.31 -24.34 -18.98
C VAL A 37 -5.93 -22.94 -19.08
N ARG A 38 -6.72 -22.70 -20.13
CA ARG A 38 -7.41 -21.42 -20.37
C ARG A 38 -8.83 -21.44 -19.80
N GLY A 39 -9.22 -20.34 -19.15
CA GLY A 39 -10.60 -20.04 -18.79
C GLY A 39 -11.27 -20.96 -17.77
N GLN A 40 -10.54 -21.87 -17.14
CA GLN A 40 -11.05 -22.75 -16.07
C GLN A 40 -10.75 -22.15 -14.69
N TRP A 41 -11.11 -20.88 -14.50
CA TRP A 41 -10.99 -20.19 -13.22
C TRP A 41 -12.29 -20.32 -12.43
N THR A 42 -12.19 -20.44 -11.10
CA THR A 42 -13.35 -20.25 -10.23
C THR A 42 -13.69 -18.77 -10.15
N GLU A 43 -14.94 -18.45 -9.81
CA GLU A 43 -15.36 -17.08 -9.53
C GLU A 43 -14.40 -16.39 -8.55
N PRO A 44 -13.95 -15.15 -8.85
CA PRO A 44 -13.16 -14.35 -7.93
C PRO A 44 -13.86 -14.21 -6.58
N ARG A 45 -13.06 -14.20 -5.52
CA ARG A 45 -13.54 -13.98 -4.16
C ARG A 45 -12.63 -13.02 -3.46
N ASP A 46 -13.22 -12.19 -2.61
CA ASP A 46 -12.46 -11.30 -1.73
C ASP A 46 -11.65 -12.13 -0.76
N PHE A 47 -10.38 -11.75 -0.62
CA PHE A 47 -9.45 -12.39 0.28
C PHE A 47 -8.84 -11.34 1.19
N ASN A 48 -9.13 -11.44 2.48
CA ASN A 48 -8.53 -10.56 3.47
C ASN A 48 -7.03 -10.86 3.60
N MET A 49 -6.21 -9.86 3.28
CA MET A 49 -4.75 -9.96 3.33
C MET A 49 -4.18 -9.77 4.75
N MET A 50 -4.98 -9.50 5.77
CA MET A 50 -4.48 -9.44 7.15
C MET A 50 -4.28 -10.84 7.71
N LEU A 51 -3.18 -11.03 8.45
CA LEU A 51 -2.94 -12.25 9.22
C LEU A 51 -3.70 -12.18 10.53
N ARG A 52 -4.58 -13.15 10.75
CA ARG A 52 -5.36 -13.30 11.98
C ARG A 52 -4.62 -14.14 13.02
N THR A 53 -4.83 -13.81 14.29
CA THR A 53 -4.36 -14.56 15.45
C THR A 53 -5.37 -14.43 16.58
N HIS A 54 -5.24 -15.23 17.65
CA HIS A 54 -6.07 -15.12 18.85
C HIS A 54 -5.19 -14.74 20.05
N LEU A 55 -5.58 -13.72 20.79
CA LEU A 55 -4.91 -13.31 22.03
C LEU A 55 -5.68 -13.85 23.24
N GLY A 56 -5.00 -14.67 24.05
CA GLY A 56 -5.55 -15.25 25.26
C GLY A 56 -5.66 -16.78 25.19
N PRO A 57 -6.07 -17.43 26.28
CA PRO A 57 -6.12 -18.89 26.37
C PRO A 57 -7.31 -19.53 25.65
N VAL A 58 -8.32 -18.75 25.28
CA VAL A 58 -9.54 -19.22 24.62
C VAL A 58 -9.64 -18.54 23.26
N GLU A 59 -9.75 -19.35 22.21
CA GLU A 59 -9.97 -18.86 20.84
C GLU A 59 -11.47 -18.61 20.63
N ASP A 60 -11.90 -17.37 20.87
CA ASP A 60 -13.24 -16.87 20.56
C ASP A 60 -13.19 -15.56 19.74
N GLU A 61 -14.36 -15.03 19.34
CA GLU A 61 -14.42 -13.78 18.56
C GLU A 61 -13.84 -12.58 19.31
N ASN A 62 -13.90 -12.54 20.65
CA ASN A 62 -13.32 -11.46 21.45
C ASN A 62 -11.79 -11.53 21.49
N SER A 63 -11.24 -12.73 21.31
CA SER A 63 -9.80 -12.96 21.23
C SER A 63 -9.23 -12.69 19.83
N LEU A 64 -10.05 -12.48 18.80
CA LEU A 64 -9.60 -12.29 17.42
C LEU A 64 -8.81 -10.98 17.27
N HIS A 65 -7.55 -11.10 16.87
CA HIS A 65 -6.65 -9.98 16.60
C HIS A 65 -5.96 -10.16 15.24
N TYR A 66 -5.34 -9.09 14.77
CA TYR A 66 -4.62 -9.09 13.50
C TYR A 66 -3.19 -8.62 13.69
N LEU A 67 -2.27 -9.25 12.98
CA LEU A 67 -0.96 -8.65 12.77
C LEU A 67 -1.12 -7.48 11.81
N ARG A 68 -0.61 -6.31 12.22
CA ARG A 68 -0.79 -5.06 11.48
C ARG A 68 -0.25 -5.20 10.04
N PRO A 69 -1.02 -4.78 9.02
CA PRO A 69 -0.59 -4.82 7.62
C PRO A 69 0.24 -3.59 7.19
N GLU A 70 0.34 -2.60 8.08
CA GLU A 70 1.07 -1.33 7.97
C GLU A 70 1.42 -0.80 9.36
N THR A 71 2.26 0.23 9.45
CA THR A 71 2.67 0.86 10.72
C THR A 71 1.90 2.15 11.04
N ALA A 72 1.29 2.77 10.03
CA ALA A 72 0.51 4.02 10.11
C ALA A 72 -0.57 4.03 11.20
N GLN A 73 -1.33 2.94 11.37
CA GLN A 73 -2.44 2.89 12.34
C GLN A 73 -2.02 3.20 13.78
N GLY A 74 -0.81 2.79 14.17
CA GLY A 74 -0.30 3.12 15.51
C GLY A 74 -0.06 4.63 15.69
N ILE A 75 0.37 5.30 14.63
CA ILE A 75 0.61 6.75 14.63
C ILE A 75 -0.69 7.53 14.83
N PHE A 76 -1.78 7.12 14.16
CA PHE A 76 -3.08 7.77 14.30
C PHE A 76 -3.68 7.60 15.70
N VAL A 77 -3.57 6.40 16.28
CA VAL A 77 -4.05 6.13 17.65
C VAL A 77 -3.29 6.98 18.68
N ASP A 78 -1.98 7.18 18.50
CA ASP A 78 -1.14 7.96 19.40
C ASP A 78 -1.04 9.46 19.04
N PHE A 79 -1.76 9.94 18.02
CA PHE A 79 -1.66 11.31 17.50
C PHE A 79 -1.73 12.36 18.63
N LYS A 80 -2.78 12.29 19.46
CA LYS A 80 -3.03 13.24 20.55
C LYS A 80 -1.94 13.17 21.63
N ASN A 81 -1.51 11.95 21.97
CA ASN A 81 -0.45 11.72 22.96
C ASN A 81 0.86 12.36 22.52
N VAL A 82 1.26 12.13 21.26
CA VAL A 82 2.50 12.68 20.69
C VAL A 82 2.41 14.19 20.52
N MET A 83 1.29 14.71 20.01
CA MET A 83 1.07 16.14 19.85
C MET A 83 1.18 16.88 21.19
N MET A 84 0.52 16.37 22.24
CA MET A 84 0.56 16.96 23.57
C MET A 84 1.95 16.89 24.22
N ALA A 85 2.60 15.72 24.15
CA ALA A 85 3.91 15.51 24.78
C ALA A 85 5.02 16.32 24.09
N SER A 86 4.99 16.41 22.75
CA SER A 86 5.96 17.18 21.97
C SER A 86 5.64 18.68 21.92
N ARG A 87 4.43 19.08 22.33
CA ARG A 87 3.91 20.46 22.19
C ARG A 87 3.94 20.96 20.74
N SER A 88 3.79 20.05 19.79
CA SER A 88 3.76 20.36 18.37
C SER A 88 2.38 20.85 17.95
N LYS A 89 2.33 21.64 16.87
CA LYS A 89 1.11 21.96 16.13
C LYS A 89 1.38 21.71 14.65
N PRO A 90 0.37 21.39 13.83
CA PRO A 90 0.55 21.31 12.39
C PRO A 90 1.26 22.57 11.84
N PRO A 91 2.23 22.41 10.92
CA PRO A 91 2.68 21.15 10.33
C PRO A 91 3.67 20.38 11.24
N PHE A 92 3.43 19.07 11.45
CA PHE A 92 4.39 18.18 12.12
C PHE A 92 4.23 16.73 11.65
N GLY A 93 5.30 15.94 11.76
CA GLY A 93 5.29 14.53 11.38
C GLY A 93 5.58 13.60 12.54
N ILE A 94 5.00 12.40 12.48
CA ILE A 94 5.35 11.27 13.34
C ILE A 94 5.83 10.15 12.42
N ALA A 95 7.05 9.67 12.63
CA ALA A 95 7.64 8.61 11.84
C ALA A 95 7.78 7.32 12.66
N ASN A 96 7.57 6.18 12.02
CA ASN A 96 7.75 4.87 12.61
C ASN A 96 8.50 3.94 11.64
N MET A 97 9.32 3.07 12.19
CA MET A 97 9.93 1.97 11.45
C MET A 97 9.63 0.66 12.17
N GLY A 98 9.15 -0.33 11.43
CA GLY A 98 8.96 -1.64 12.01
C GLY A 98 8.33 -2.64 11.07
N LYS A 99 8.05 -3.82 11.62
CA LYS A 99 7.48 -4.95 10.88
C LYS A 99 6.01 -4.75 10.56
N SER A 100 5.63 -5.20 9.38
CA SER A 100 4.27 -5.31 8.88
C SER A 100 4.06 -6.66 8.22
N PHE A 101 2.81 -7.12 8.22
CA PHE A 101 2.46 -8.47 7.79
C PHE A 101 1.32 -8.47 6.78
N ARG A 102 1.54 -9.08 5.61
CA ARG A 102 0.52 -9.25 4.57
C ARG A 102 0.44 -10.71 4.17
N ASN A 103 -0.76 -11.28 4.19
CA ASN A 103 -1.05 -12.66 3.87
C ASN A 103 -1.02 -12.89 2.35
N GLU A 104 0.13 -12.64 1.72
CA GLU A 104 0.29 -12.70 0.26
C GLU A 104 -0.06 -14.10 -0.27
N ILE A 105 -0.94 -14.13 -1.29
CA ILE A 105 -1.47 -15.34 -1.91
C ILE A 105 -0.37 -16.09 -2.66
N THR A 106 0.42 -15.35 -3.44
CA THR A 106 1.50 -15.89 -4.28
C THR A 106 2.78 -15.11 -4.00
N PRO A 107 3.58 -15.52 -3.00
CA PRO A 107 4.92 -14.96 -2.80
C PRO A 107 5.74 -15.12 -4.08
N GLY A 108 6.55 -14.13 -4.42
CA GLY A 108 7.27 -14.10 -5.69
C GLY A 108 8.23 -12.91 -5.80
N ASN A 109 9.20 -13.01 -6.71
CA ASN A 109 10.28 -12.03 -6.89
C ASN A 109 11.01 -11.70 -5.58
N PHE A 110 11.64 -12.71 -4.96
CA PHE A 110 12.55 -12.53 -3.81
C PHE A 110 11.98 -11.61 -2.71
N ILE A 111 12.57 -10.44 -2.47
CA ILE A 111 12.14 -9.47 -1.43
C ILE A 111 10.87 -8.67 -1.79
N PHE A 112 10.38 -8.70 -3.03
CA PHE A 112 9.27 -7.85 -3.47
C PHE A 112 7.89 -8.34 -3.02
N ARG A 113 7.77 -9.63 -2.69
CA ARG A 113 6.50 -10.20 -2.18
C ARG A 113 6.77 -11.20 -1.08
N THR A 114 6.95 -10.67 0.12
CA THR A 114 7.07 -11.44 1.36
C THR A 114 5.80 -11.27 2.21
N ARG A 115 5.62 -12.14 3.20
CA ARG A 115 4.52 -12.01 4.17
C ARG A 115 4.87 -11.16 5.38
N GLU A 116 6.17 -10.96 5.60
CA GLU A 116 6.74 -10.14 6.66
C GLU A 116 7.81 -9.26 6.00
N PHE A 117 7.75 -7.97 6.28
CA PHE A 117 8.71 -6.99 5.80
C PHE A 117 8.76 -5.81 6.78
N GLU A 118 9.80 -5.00 6.66
CA GLU A 118 9.93 -3.77 7.43
C GLU A 118 9.53 -2.58 6.56
N GLN A 119 8.81 -1.65 7.16
CA GLN A 119 8.44 -0.39 6.53
C GLN A 119 9.01 0.77 7.35
N MET A 120 9.30 1.85 6.66
CA MET A 120 9.53 3.17 7.23
C MET A 120 8.37 4.03 6.76
N GLU A 121 7.50 4.45 7.66
CA GLU A 121 6.35 5.28 7.34
C GLU A 121 6.40 6.56 8.18
N MET A 122 5.86 7.64 7.62
CA MET A 122 5.74 8.91 8.30
C MET A 122 4.38 9.51 7.96
N GLU A 123 3.60 9.81 8.99
CA GLU A 123 2.37 10.57 8.84
C GLU A 123 2.69 12.03 9.13
N PHE A 124 2.50 12.89 8.13
CA PHE A 124 2.77 14.32 8.23
C PHE A 124 1.46 15.11 8.27
N PHE A 125 1.14 15.61 9.46
CA PHE A 125 -0.10 16.33 9.75
C PHE A 125 0.04 17.80 9.40
N VAL A 126 -0.90 18.32 8.63
CA VAL A 126 -0.87 19.69 8.07
C VAL A 126 -2.21 20.37 8.26
N GLU A 127 -2.24 21.70 8.09
CA GLU A 127 -3.48 22.46 8.10
C GLU A 127 -4.27 22.20 6.79
N PRO A 128 -5.59 21.96 6.85
CA PRO A 128 -6.41 21.79 5.66
C PRO A 128 -6.25 22.93 4.66
N GLY A 129 -6.08 22.61 3.38
CA GLY A 129 -5.83 23.60 2.32
C GLY A 129 -4.35 23.91 2.08
N THR A 130 -3.44 23.43 2.94
CA THR A 130 -1.98 23.45 2.71
C THR A 130 -1.43 22.09 2.24
N ASP A 131 -2.31 21.09 2.12
CA ASP A 131 -1.96 19.69 1.89
C ASP A 131 -1.27 19.44 0.54
N GLU A 132 -1.65 20.17 -0.51
CA GLU A 132 -1.06 20.00 -1.85
C GLU A 132 0.40 20.46 -1.91
N ASP A 133 0.70 21.60 -1.28
CA ASP A 133 2.07 22.15 -1.21
C ASP A 133 2.99 21.22 -0.40
N TRP A 134 2.49 20.72 0.74
CA TRP A 134 3.24 19.76 1.56
C TRP A 134 3.40 18.40 0.89
N HIS A 135 2.41 17.95 0.13
CA HIS A 135 2.50 16.72 -0.65
C HIS A 135 3.59 16.82 -1.71
N GLN A 136 3.62 17.92 -2.47
CA GLN A 136 4.68 18.15 -3.45
C GLN A 136 6.05 18.30 -2.79
N TYR A 137 6.14 19.02 -1.67
CA TYR A 137 7.37 19.13 -0.89
C TYR A 137 7.93 17.75 -0.50
N TRP A 138 7.09 16.84 -0.03
CA TRP A 138 7.53 15.49 0.36
C TRP A 138 7.91 14.63 -0.85
N ILE A 139 7.20 14.70 -1.97
CA ILE A 139 7.61 14.04 -3.21
C ILE A 139 9.02 14.47 -3.60
N ASP A 140 9.29 15.77 -3.65
CA ASP A 140 10.59 16.30 -4.05
C ASP A 140 11.69 15.93 -3.04
N THR A 141 11.37 15.99 -1.74
CA THR A 141 12.30 15.67 -0.65
C THR A 141 12.69 14.19 -0.68
N ARG A 142 11.72 13.29 -0.82
CA ARG A 142 11.96 11.83 -0.86
C ARG A 142 12.68 11.42 -2.13
N THR A 143 12.35 12.04 -3.27
CA THR A 143 13.09 11.85 -4.52
C THR A 143 14.56 12.25 -4.36
N ARG A 144 14.83 13.44 -3.78
CA ARG A 144 16.20 13.89 -3.52
C ARG A 144 16.94 12.93 -2.60
N TRP A 145 16.28 12.43 -1.55
CA TRP A 145 16.88 11.46 -0.65
C TRP A 145 17.40 10.21 -1.39
N TYR A 146 16.64 9.66 -2.35
CA TYR A 146 17.10 8.54 -3.17
C TYR A 146 18.29 8.90 -4.07
N LEU A 147 18.30 10.10 -4.65
CA LEU A 147 19.42 10.59 -5.46
C LEU A 147 20.70 10.77 -4.61
N ASP A 148 20.55 11.32 -3.41
CA ASP A 148 21.64 11.53 -2.45
C ASP A 148 22.25 10.19 -1.97
N LEU A 149 21.46 9.12 -1.94
CA LEU A 149 21.93 7.75 -1.70
C LEU A 149 22.70 7.15 -2.90
N GLY A 150 22.76 7.84 -4.03
CA GLY A 150 23.49 7.43 -5.23
C GLY A 150 22.66 6.67 -6.26
N ILE A 151 21.32 6.66 -6.12
CA ILE A 151 20.46 6.13 -7.19
C ILE A 151 20.53 7.06 -8.40
N LYS A 152 20.74 6.47 -9.58
CA LYS A 152 20.80 7.23 -10.82
C LYS A 152 19.41 7.75 -11.23
N PRO A 153 19.26 9.02 -11.63
CA PRO A 153 17.98 9.59 -12.01
C PRO A 153 17.23 8.80 -13.09
N GLU A 154 17.95 8.22 -14.06
CA GLU A 154 17.34 7.42 -15.14
C GLU A 154 16.65 6.13 -14.67
N ASN A 155 16.95 5.68 -13.44
CA ASN A 155 16.35 4.51 -12.83
C ASN A 155 15.21 4.87 -11.87
N LEU A 156 14.85 6.15 -11.72
CA LEU A 156 13.73 6.60 -10.90
C LEU A 156 12.67 7.26 -11.77
N ARG A 157 11.40 7.07 -11.40
CA ARG A 157 10.30 7.85 -11.95
C ARG A 157 9.25 8.12 -10.89
N HIS A 158 8.44 9.15 -11.14
CA HIS A 158 7.18 9.37 -10.43
C HIS A 158 6.06 8.71 -11.22
N TYR A 159 5.34 7.81 -10.58
CA TYR A 159 4.12 7.23 -11.12
C TYR A 159 2.92 7.84 -10.39
N GLU A 160 2.18 8.66 -11.11
CA GLU A 160 0.97 9.32 -10.62
C GLU A 160 -0.21 8.35 -10.75
N HIS A 161 -0.89 8.04 -9.64
CA HIS A 161 -2.01 7.11 -9.68
C HIS A 161 -3.20 7.72 -10.46
N PRO A 162 -3.74 7.02 -11.48
CA PRO A 162 -4.99 7.42 -12.11
C PRO A 162 -6.12 7.51 -11.08
N LYS A 163 -7.08 8.42 -11.30
CA LYS A 163 -8.19 8.64 -10.35
C LYS A 163 -8.97 7.37 -10.04
N GLU A 164 -9.08 6.47 -11.00
CA GLU A 164 -9.79 5.20 -10.90
C GLU A 164 -9.03 4.17 -10.04
N LYS A 165 -7.73 4.37 -9.84
CA LYS A 165 -6.85 3.50 -9.04
C LYS A 165 -6.57 4.07 -7.64
N LEU A 166 -6.98 5.31 -7.35
CA LEU A 166 -6.82 5.90 -6.02
C LEU A 166 -7.64 5.13 -5.00
N ALA A 167 -7.04 4.90 -3.82
CA ALA A 167 -7.81 4.46 -2.67
C ALA A 167 -8.91 5.50 -2.35
N HIS A 168 -10.05 5.05 -1.86
CA HIS A 168 -11.23 5.91 -1.61
C HIS A 168 -10.98 7.08 -0.65
N TYR A 169 -9.89 7.03 0.13
CA TYR A 169 -9.45 8.06 1.06
C TYR A 169 -8.26 8.90 0.55
N SER A 170 -7.70 8.61 -0.63
CA SER A 170 -6.55 9.34 -1.18
C SER A 170 -7.01 10.39 -2.18
N LYS A 171 -6.65 11.65 -1.91
CA LYS A 171 -6.83 12.78 -2.85
C LYS A 171 -5.81 12.70 -4.00
N ARG A 172 -4.59 12.29 -3.70
CA ARG A 172 -3.47 12.17 -4.66
C ARG A 172 -2.43 11.20 -4.11
N THR A 173 -1.99 10.24 -4.92
CA THR A 173 -0.89 9.34 -4.58
C THR A 173 0.14 9.34 -5.70
N VAL A 174 1.41 9.52 -5.32
CA VAL A 174 2.56 9.41 -6.22
C VAL A 174 3.50 8.36 -5.68
N ASP A 175 3.80 7.38 -6.51
CA ASP A 175 4.82 6.38 -6.19
C ASP A 175 6.15 6.81 -6.77
N ILE A 176 7.21 6.73 -5.96
CA ILE A 176 8.58 6.72 -6.46
C ILE A 176 8.87 5.28 -6.85
N GLU A 177 9.01 5.03 -8.15
CA GLU A 177 9.31 3.71 -8.68
C GLU A 177 10.75 3.61 -9.15
N TYR A 178 11.32 2.41 -9.01
CA TYR A 178 12.65 2.08 -9.49
C TYR A 178 12.62 1.09 -10.65
N LYS A 179 13.55 1.27 -11.58
CA LYS A 179 13.71 0.41 -12.76
C LYS A 179 14.44 -0.91 -12.40
N PHE A 180 13.71 -1.87 -11.84
CA PHE A 180 14.24 -3.19 -11.47
C PHE A 180 14.47 -4.13 -12.66
N GLY A 181 13.84 -3.88 -13.81
CA GLY A 181 13.92 -4.75 -14.98
C GLY A 181 13.20 -6.08 -14.79
N PHE A 182 12.02 -6.08 -14.15
CA PHE A 182 11.23 -7.31 -14.01
C PHE A 182 10.69 -7.79 -15.35
N GLN A 183 10.40 -9.09 -15.44
CA GLN A 183 9.67 -9.63 -16.59
C GLN A 183 8.22 -9.12 -16.57
N GLY A 184 7.84 -8.30 -17.56
CA GLY A 184 6.49 -7.73 -17.71
C GLY A 184 6.51 -6.20 -17.60
N SER A 185 6.89 -5.68 -16.44
CA SER A 185 7.12 -4.26 -16.20
C SER A 185 8.54 -4.02 -15.72
N ASP A 186 9.24 -3.07 -16.35
CA ASP A 186 10.59 -2.67 -15.93
C ASP A 186 10.61 -2.01 -14.54
N TRP A 187 9.46 -1.53 -14.05
CA TRP A 187 9.34 -0.65 -12.90
C TRP A 187 8.64 -1.32 -11.72
N GLY A 188 9.06 -0.96 -10.51
CA GLY A 188 8.38 -1.32 -9.28
C GLY A 188 8.48 -0.24 -8.21
N GLU A 189 7.46 -0.16 -7.36
CA GLU A 189 7.35 0.78 -6.25
C GLU A 189 8.50 0.63 -5.23
N LEU A 190 9.09 1.76 -4.84
CA LEU A 190 9.95 1.87 -3.65
C LEU A 190 9.21 2.52 -2.48
N GLU A 191 8.45 3.58 -2.76
CA GLU A 191 7.79 4.41 -1.75
C GLU A 191 6.56 5.10 -2.35
N GLY A 192 5.41 4.93 -1.70
CA GLY A 192 4.18 5.67 -2.00
C GLY A 192 4.04 6.91 -1.11
N ILE A 193 3.85 8.08 -1.72
CA ILE A 193 3.57 9.34 -1.04
C ILE A 193 2.10 9.70 -1.31
N ALA A 194 1.25 9.52 -0.30
CA ALA A 194 -0.20 9.70 -0.41
C ALA A 194 -0.69 10.90 0.40
N ASN A 195 -1.55 11.72 -0.21
CA ASN A 195 -2.35 12.73 0.47
C ASN A 195 -3.71 12.12 0.83
N ARG A 196 -3.92 11.82 2.11
CA ARG A 196 -5.09 11.10 2.65
C ARG A 196 -6.14 11.99 3.34
N THR A 197 -6.02 13.30 3.15
CA THR A 197 -6.87 14.32 3.79
C THR A 197 -6.95 14.12 5.32
N ASP A 198 -8.16 14.15 5.90
CA ASP A 198 -8.48 13.94 7.30
C ASP A 198 -9.09 12.55 7.59
N PHE A 199 -9.09 11.65 6.61
CA PHE A 199 -9.83 10.38 6.68
C PHE A 199 -9.46 9.55 7.90
N ASP A 200 -8.16 9.36 8.14
CA ASP A 200 -7.66 8.47 9.18
C ASP A 200 -7.99 8.97 10.59
N LEU A 201 -7.70 10.24 10.89
CA LEU A 201 -8.04 10.83 12.19
C LEU A 201 -9.55 10.90 12.39
N SER A 202 -10.32 11.25 11.35
CA SER A 202 -11.79 11.29 11.43
C SER A 202 -12.39 9.91 11.70
N ALA A 203 -11.85 8.86 11.09
CA ALA A 203 -12.29 7.49 11.32
C ALA A 203 -12.02 7.06 12.77
N HIS A 204 -10.81 7.32 13.29
CA HIS A 204 -10.47 7.01 14.68
C HIS A 204 -11.28 7.83 15.68
N ALA A 205 -11.47 9.13 15.45
CA ALA A 205 -12.27 10.01 16.30
C ALA A 205 -13.72 9.52 16.39
N LYS A 206 -14.32 9.17 15.25
CA LYS A 206 -15.70 8.67 15.18
C LYS A 206 -15.92 7.38 15.98
N HIS A 207 -14.97 6.43 15.93
CA HIS A 207 -15.14 5.12 16.56
C HIS A 207 -14.67 5.08 18.02
N SER A 208 -13.74 5.95 18.41
CA SER A 208 -13.27 6.07 19.80
C SER A 208 -14.12 7.02 20.65
N GLY A 209 -14.76 8.01 20.02
CA GLY A 209 -15.44 9.11 20.72
C GLY A 209 -14.48 10.19 21.24
N GLU A 210 -13.18 10.08 20.94
CA GLU A 210 -12.18 11.08 21.27
C GLU A 210 -12.04 12.11 20.15
N ASP A 211 -11.86 13.37 20.55
CA ASP A 211 -11.50 14.45 19.64
C ASP A 211 -10.00 14.34 19.31
N LEU A 212 -9.69 14.08 18.05
CA LEU A 212 -8.34 13.88 17.48
C LEU A 212 -8.01 15.00 16.49
#